data_AF-A0A0S8AQL2-F1
#
_entry.id   AF-A0A0S8AQL2-F1
#
_cell.length_a   1.000
_cell.length_b   1.000
_cell.length_c   1.000
_cell.angle_alpha   90.00
_cell.angle_beta   90.00
_cell.angle_gamma   90.00
#
_symmetry.space_group_name_H-M   'P 1'
#
loop_
_entity.id
_entity.type
_entity.pdbx_description
1 polymer ?
#
loop_
_entity_poly.entity_id
_entity_poly.type
_entity_poly.pdbx_seq_one_letter_code
_entity_poly.pdbx_strand_id
1 'polypeptide(L)'
;MIRQDHIVMPAACAYIAGMQYTLRGIPPAVDRALRERARMDGISLNQAAVEALARAVGLGDQPVRYRSLDAVRGTWHDDPESDRAIAQQHRIDESLWS
;
A
#
# COMPACT_ATOMS: atom_id res chain seq x y z
N MET A 1 -4.06 40.87 -4.27
CA MET A 1 -2.62 40.72 -4.59
C MET A 1 -2.26 39.25 -4.46
N ILE A 2 -2.50 38.47 -5.52
CA ILE A 2 -2.20 37.02 -5.57
C ILE A 2 -0.84 36.90 -6.25
N ARG A 3 0.20 36.45 -5.54
CA ARG A 3 1.42 35.98 -6.20
C ARG A 3 1.16 34.55 -6.67
N GLN A 4 1.08 34.38 -7.99
CA GLN A 4 1.28 33.09 -8.62
C GLN A 4 2.79 32.81 -8.58
N ASP A 5 3.22 32.07 -7.57
CA ASP A 5 4.58 31.54 -7.53
C ASP A 5 4.66 30.44 -8.61
N HIS A 6 5.14 30.84 -9.80
CA HIS A 6 5.49 29.91 -10.85
C HIS A 6 6.69 29.07 -10.39
N ILE A 7 6.43 27.86 -9.92
CA ILE A 7 7.46 26.86 -9.72
C ILE A 7 7.97 26.47 -11.11
N VAL A 8 9.09 27.08 -11.53
CA VAL A 8 9.83 26.65 -12.70
C VAL A 8 10.46 25.31 -12.36
N MET A 9 9.80 24.21 -12.75
CA MET A 9 10.39 22.88 -12.67
C MET A 9 11.52 22.80 -13.71
N PRO A 10 12.78 22.55 -13.31
CA PRO A 10 13.88 22.37 -14.25
C PRO A 10 13.54 21.26 -15.26
N ALA A 11 13.94 21.42 -16.53
CA ALA A 11 13.64 20.46 -17.59
C ALA A 11 14.11 19.02 -17.27
N ALA A 12 15.19 18.87 -16.50
CA ALA A 12 15.66 17.57 -15.99
C ALA A 12 14.65 16.91 -15.03
N CYS A 13 13.98 17.68 -14.17
CA CYS A 13 12.93 17.17 -13.29
C CYS A 13 11.68 16.75 -14.09
N ALA A 14 11.32 17.51 -15.13
CA ALA A 14 10.21 17.17 -16.01
C ALA A 14 10.49 15.91 -16.86
N TYR A 15 11.74 15.72 -17.30
CA TYR A 15 12.18 14.52 -18.02
C TYR A 15 12.01 13.26 -17.16
N ILE A 16 12.43 13.30 -15.89
CA ILE A 16 12.37 12.14 -14.97
C ILE A 16 10.92 11.82 -14.57
N ALA A 17 10.06 12.84 -14.40
CA ALA A 17 8.68 12.66 -13.97
C ALA A 17 7.80 11.85 -14.96
N GLY A 18 8.20 11.76 -16.23
CA GLY A 18 7.49 11.00 -17.27
C GLY A 18 8.23 9.77 -17.78
N MET A 19 9.32 9.35 -17.12
CA MET A 19 10.11 8.21 -17.59
C MET A 19 9.30 6.91 -17.55
N GLN A 20 9.17 6.26 -18.71
CA GLN A 20 8.49 4.99 -18.86
C GLN A 20 9.41 3.96 -19.51
N TYR A 21 9.47 2.78 -18.91
CA TYR A 21 10.14 1.61 -19.47
C TYR A 21 9.12 0.54 -19.81
N THR A 22 9.23 -0.04 -21.01
CA THR A 22 8.44 -1.21 -21.41
C THR A 22 9.32 -2.45 -21.32
N LEU A 23 9.06 -3.30 -20.33
CA LEU A 23 9.75 -4.58 -20.17
C LEU A 23 9.10 -5.64 -21.08
N ARG A 24 9.89 -6.25 -21.95
CA ARG A 24 9.45 -7.32 -22.86
C ARG A 24 9.99 -8.67 -22.40
N GLY A 25 9.26 -9.75 -22.68
CA GLY A 25 9.72 -11.11 -22.40
C GLY A 25 9.70 -11.48 -20.91
N ILE A 26 8.78 -10.92 -20.12
CA ILE A 26 8.61 -11.31 -18.72
C ILE A 26 8.24 -12.80 -18.64
N PRO A 27 9.03 -13.63 -17.94
CA PRO A 27 8.70 -15.05 -17.77
C PRO A 27 7.34 -15.22 -17.04
N PRO A 28 6.53 -16.23 -17.38
CA PRO A 28 5.21 -16.43 -16.75
C PRO A 28 5.25 -16.54 -15.23
N ALA A 29 6.32 -17.13 -14.68
CA ALA A 29 6.53 -17.24 -13.24
C ALA A 29 6.70 -15.86 -12.57
N VAL A 30 7.37 -14.92 -13.25
CA VAL A 30 7.60 -13.55 -12.74
C VAL A 30 6.31 -12.74 -12.79
N ASP A 31 5.55 -12.80 -13.89
CA ASP A 31 4.24 -12.12 -13.97
C ASP A 31 3.29 -12.60 -12.87
N ARG A 32 3.20 -13.93 -12.64
CA ARG A 32 2.38 -14.50 -11.57
C ARG A 32 2.80 -13.98 -10.20
N ALA A 33 4.09 -14.00 -9.88
CA ALA A 33 4.60 -13.54 -8.60
C ALA A 33 4.32 -12.04 -8.37
N LEU A 34 4.46 -11.20 -9.40
CA LEU A 34 4.15 -9.77 -9.32
C LEU A 34 2.66 -9.52 -9.09
N ARG A 35 1.76 -10.27 -9.76
CA ARG A 35 0.31 -10.15 -9.57
C ARG A 35 -0.14 -10.60 -8.19
N GLU A 36 0.42 -11.71 -7.70
CA GLU A 36 0.14 -12.19 -6.36
C GLU A 36 0.55 -11.16 -5.31
N ARG A 37 1.75 -10.60 -5.45
CA ARG A 37 2.24 -9.52 -4.59
C ARG A 37 1.33 -8.30 -4.63
N ALA A 38 0.95 -7.84 -5.82
CA ALA A 38 0.04 -6.71 -6.01
C ALA A 38 -1.31 -6.93 -5.30
N ARG A 39 -1.87 -8.15 -5.40
CA ARG A 39 -3.12 -8.52 -4.72
C ARG A 39 -2.97 -8.56 -3.20
N MET A 40 -1.88 -9.14 -2.69
CA MET A 40 -1.62 -9.24 -1.25
C MET A 40 -1.44 -7.88 -0.59
N ASP A 41 -0.73 -6.98 -1.26
CA ASP A 41 -0.40 -5.65 -0.73
C ASP A 41 -1.46 -4.59 -1.06
N GLY A 42 -2.44 -4.91 -1.92
CA GLY A 42 -3.46 -3.96 -2.37
C GLY A 42 -2.92 -2.83 -3.25
N ILE A 43 -1.83 -3.09 -3.99
CA ILE A 43 -1.16 -2.11 -4.86
C ILE A 43 -1.34 -2.46 -6.34
N SER A 44 -1.07 -1.50 -7.23
CA SER A 44 -1.09 -1.76 -8.67
C SER A 44 0.05 -2.70 -9.10
N LEU A 45 -0.15 -3.43 -10.19
CA LEU A 45 0.90 -4.27 -10.78
C LEU A 45 2.16 -3.46 -11.15
N ASN A 46 1.98 -2.23 -11.64
CA ASN A 46 3.09 -1.35 -11.96
C ASN A 46 3.90 -0.99 -10.69
N GLN A 47 3.22 -0.62 -9.61
CA GLN A 47 3.87 -0.33 -8.33
C GLN A 47 4.67 -1.55 -7.82
N ALA A 48 4.06 -2.74 -7.83
CA ALA A 48 4.73 -3.97 -7.43
C ALA A 48 5.99 -4.25 -8.26
N ALA A 49 5.94 -4.01 -9.58
CA ALA A 49 7.08 -4.18 -10.48
C ALA A 49 8.20 -3.17 -10.21
N VAL A 50 7.89 -1.88 -10.03
CA VAL A 50 8.88 -0.84 -9.72
C VAL A 50 9.57 -1.13 -8.39
N GLU A 51 8.82 -1.50 -7.36
CA GLU A 51 9.40 -1.84 -6.06
C GLU A 51 10.28 -3.09 -6.11
N ALA A 52 9.90 -4.10 -6.90
CA ALA A 52 10.71 -5.29 -7.10
C ALA A 52 12.04 -4.95 -7.79
N LEU A 53 12.02 -4.09 -8.81
CA LEU A 53 13.23 -3.61 -9.47
C LEU A 53 14.10 -2.79 -8.51
N ALA A 54 13.50 -1.88 -7.74
CA ALA A 54 14.21 -1.09 -6.74
C ALA A 54 14.92 -2.00 -5.72
N ARG A 55 14.25 -3.02 -5.18
CA ARG A 55 14.88 -4.04 -4.31
C ARG A 55 16.03 -4.76 -5.00
N ALA A 56 15.85 -5.20 -6.24
CA ALA A 56 16.86 -5.95 -6.97
C ALA A 56 18.16 -5.14 -7.22
N VAL A 57 18.06 -3.82 -7.34
CA VAL A 57 19.22 -2.92 -7.53
C VAL A 57 19.75 -2.32 -6.22
N GLY A 58 19.29 -2.80 -5.06
CA GLY A 58 19.74 -2.33 -3.75
C GLY A 58 19.14 -0.99 -3.30
N LEU A 59 18.05 -0.54 -3.93
CA LEU A 59 17.31 0.69 -3.60
C LEU A 59 16.02 0.42 -2.80
N GLY A 60 15.71 -0.85 -2.52
CA GLY A 60 14.42 -1.26 -1.98
C GLY A 60 14.28 -1.23 -0.46
N ASP A 61 15.24 -0.65 0.26
CA ASP A 61 15.18 -0.46 1.72
C ASP A 61 14.31 0.72 2.15
N GLN A 62 13.35 1.16 1.34
CA GLN A 62 12.28 1.98 1.89
C GLN A 62 11.32 1.05 2.63
N PRO A 63 11.32 1.04 3.97
CA PRO A 63 10.39 0.20 4.71
C PRO A 63 8.99 0.55 4.25
N VAL A 64 8.17 -0.46 3.95
CA VAL A 64 6.72 -0.30 3.91
C VAL A 64 6.38 0.39 5.24
N ARG A 65 5.97 1.66 5.18
CA ARG A 65 5.69 2.44 6.37
C ARG A 65 4.38 1.96 6.94
N TYR A 66 4.41 0.79 7.57
CA TYR A 66 3.35 0.35 8.45
C TYR A 66 3.23 1.43 9.52
N ARG A 67 2.06 2.06 9.60
CA ARG A 67 1.76 2.92 10.74
C ARG A 67 1.69 1.98 11.94
N SER A 68 2.60 2.17 12.88
CA SER A 68 2.51 1.44 14.13
C SER A 68 1.17 1.77 14.78
N LEU A 69 0.48 0.73 15.25
CA LEU A 69 -0.69 0.87 16.10
C LEU A 69 -0.30 1.22 17.54
N ASP A 70 0.99 1.40 17.86
CA ASP A 70 1.45 1.79 19.20
C ASP A 70 0.78 3.05 19.72
N ALA A 71 0.44 4.00 18.84
CA ALA A 71 -0.23 5.23 19.21
C ALA A 71 -1.66 5.00 19.75
N VAL A 72 -2.29 3.88 19.42
CA VAL A 72 -3.66 3.52 19.86
C VAL A 72 -3.67 2.29 20.79
N ARG A 73 -2.52 1.62 20.94
CA ARG A 73 -2.38 0.46 21.83
C ARG A 73 -2.53 0.92 23.27
N GLY A 74 -3.55 0.39 23.96
CA GLY A 74 -3.81 0.75 25.36
C GLY A 74 -4.53 2.09 25.53
N THR A 75 -4.91 2.78 24.45
CA THR A 75 -5.80 3.95 24.51
C THR A 75 -7.28 3.56 24.49
N TRP A 76 -7.59 2.29 24.80
CA TRP A 76 -8.96 1.82 24.88
C TRP A 76 -9.66 2.55 26.02
N HIS A 77 -10.82 3.11 25.72
CA HIS A 77 -11.69 3.72 26.73
C HIS A 77 -12.81 2.72 27.05
N ASP A 78 -13.08 2.51 28.32
CA ASP A 78 -14.19 1.67 28.75
C ASP A 78 -15.51 2.30 28.29
N ASP A 79 -16.18 1.64 27.35
CA ASP A 79 -17.45 2.08 26.78
C ASP A 79 -18.46 0.92 26.82
N PRO A 80 -19.47 0.99 27.69
CA PRO A 80 -20.48 -0.06 27.83
C PRO A 80 -21.27 -0.36 26.55
N GLU A 81 -21.40 0.62 25.63
CA GLU A 81 -22.03 0.39 24.33
C GLU A 81 -21.14 -0.48 23.43
N SER A 82 -19.84 -0.18 23.39
CA SER A 82 -18.84 -1.02 22.70
C SER A 82 -18.80 -2.44 23.26
N ASP A 83 -18.84 -2.60 24.59
CA ASP A 83 -18.87 -3.93 25.22
C ASP A 83 -20.12 -4.74 24.84
N ARG A 84 -21.29 -4.08 24.81
CA ARG A 84 -22.54 -4.70 24.35
C ARG A 84 -22.46 -5.10 22.88
N ALA A 85 -21.88 -4.26 22.03
CA ALA A 85 -21.72 -4.55 20.61
C ALA A 85 -20.78 -5.75 20.39
N ILE A 86 -19.64 -5.82 21.10
CA ILE A 86 -18.71 -6.96 21.05
C ILE A 86 -19.42 -8.25 21.52
N ALA A 87 -20.18 -8.18 22.61
CA ALA A 87 -20.94 -9.33 23.11
C ALA A 87 -22.00 -9.83 22.10
N GLN A 88 -22.63 -8.93 21.35
CA GLN A 88 -23.54 -9.31 20.26
C GLN A 88 -22.80 -9.97 19.09
N GLN A 89 -21.63 -9.46 18.71
CA GLN A 89 -20.79 -10.04 17.65
C GLN A 89 -20.27 -11.43 18.00
N HIS A 90 -20.06 -11.73 19.28
CA HIS A 90 -19.61 -13.05 19.75
C HIS A 90 -20.72 -14.12 19.72
N ARG A 91 -21.98 -13.75 19.44
CA ARG A 91 -23.06 -14.72 19.27
C ARG A 91 -22.89 -15.42 17.92
N ILE A 92 -22.61 -16.72 17.97
CA ILE A 92 -22.52 -17.54 16.77
C ILE A 92 -23.92 -17.62 16.14
N ASP A 93 -24.01 -17.26 14.86
CA ASP A 93 -25.18 -17.53 14.04
C ASP A 93 -24.94 -18.84 13.28
N GLU A 94 -25.54 -19.92 13.78
CA GLU A 94 -25.37 -21.26 13.21
C GLU A 94 -25.84 -21.34 11.76
N SER A 95 -26.76 -20.46 11.32
CA SER A 95 -27.26 -20.44 9.94
C SER A 95 -26.25 -19.89 8.93
N LEU A 96 -25.25 -19.12 9.39
CA LEU A 96 -24.15 -18.62 8.55
C LEU A 96 -23.00 -19.63 8.43
N TRP A 97 -23.04 -20.72 9.20
CA TRP A 97 -21.97 -21.73 9.30
C TRP A 97 -22.37 -23.12 8.77
N SER A 98 -23.57 -23.25 8.20
CA SER A 98 -24.09 -24.45 7.52
C SER A 98 -24.14 -24.26 6.01
#